data_AF-A0A961TTX3-F1
#
_entry.id   AF-A0A961TTX3-F1
#
_cell.length_a   1.000
_cell.length_b   1.000
_cell.length_c   1.000
_cell.angle_alpha   90.00
_cell.angle_beta   90.00
_cell.angle_gamma   90.00
#
_symmetry.space_group_name_H-M   'P 1'
#
loop_
_entity.id
_entity.type
_entity.pdbx_description
1 polymer ?
#
loop_
_entity_poly.entity_id
_entity_poly.type
_entity_poly.pdbx_seq_one_letter_code
_entity_poly.pdbx_strand_id
1 'polypeptide(L)'
;MRTLGPGRTFKRFSGDAGSGGAVGLVPAPAAGDGAAHKFLRADGAFALPDYSPVRPQAYVARSTVMTGPMASGAPSFLPTTSGVLSITTQNIAAGTPLIATASAGWDVNGAVDVVGKATSNFSWTGLAANATVFLPVEIVSGGVTPKTTTALVPIQKMSGAASTASGQYTFIVSEMQMYLGNGTTASKVNHVIVGEVVTNGSGVVSTIAYAYNGLVDSGFTSTLWSIGSTKSFAHNIGSECTIDAFLRCDVADGGFAVGDTLHLSCALVDYYSPVTFVYGRNSVSIATMGSNGWIAVKKDSATTVALTLASWSYKFVARRNW
;
A
#
# COMPACT_ATOMS: atom_id res chain seq x y z
N MET A 1 -50.02 26.12 -12.36
CA MET A 1 -49.42 27.46 -12.59
C MET A 1 -50.46 28.50 -12.20
N ARG A 2 -50.34 29.14 -11.02
CA ARG A 2 -51.33 30.10 -10.52
C ARG A 2 -50.94 31.48 -11.05
N THR A 3 -51.67 32.00 -12.02
CA THR A 3 -51.46 33.36 -12.55
C THR A 3 -51.74 34.36 -11.42
N LEU A 4 -50.70 35.06 -10.98
CA LEU A 4 -50.81 36.08 -9.93
C LEU A 4 -51.33 37.36 -10.58
N GLY A 5 -52.45 37.91 -10.08
CA GLY A 5 -53.02 39.16 -10.57
C GLY A 5 -52.09 40.37 -10.36
N PRO A 6 -52.31 41.47 -11.12
CA PRO A 6 -51.48 42.66 -11.08
C PRO A 6 -51.56 43.32 -9.69
N GLY A 7 -50.40 43.56 -9.05
CA GLY A 7 -50.31 44.29 -7.78
C GLY A 7 -49.56 43.61 -6.63
N ARG A 8 -48.92 42.43 -6.84
CA ARG A 8 -48.08 41.82 -5.78
C ARG A 8 -46.63 42.30 -5.88
N THR A 9 -46.17 42.99 -4.85
CA THR A 9 -44.78 43.45 -4.73
C THR A 9 -43.89 42.29 -4.27
N PHE A 10 -43.02 41.81 -5.15
CA PHE A 10 -41.95 40.89 -4.75
C PHE A 10 -40.92 41.64 -3.90
N LYS A 11 -40.49 41.04 -2.78
CA LYS A 11 -39.37 41.55 -2.00
C LYS A 11 -38.10 41.41 -2.84
N ARG A 12 -37.48 42.54 -3.18
CA ARG A 12 -36.23 42.59 -3.94
C ARG A 12 -35.07 42.48 -2.96
N PHE A 13 -34.05 41.73 -3.34
CA PHE A 13 -32.77 41.78 -2.62
C PHE A 13 -32.03 43.04 -3.09
N SER A 14 -31.75 43.95 -2.16
CA SER A 14 -30.87 45.10 -2.40
C SER A 14 -29.45 44.72 -1.97
N GLY A 15 -28.47 44.99 -2.82
CA GLY A 15 -27.06 44.94 -2.42
C GLY A 15 -26.74 45.98 -1.35
N ASP A 16 -25.57 45.84 -0.72
CA ASP A 16 -25.02 46.87 0.17
C ASP A 16 -24.69 48.15 -0.63
N ALA A 17 -24.75 49.30 0.04
CA ALA A 17 -24.80 50.64 -0.55
C ALA A 17 -23.50 51.13 -1.25
N GLY A 18 -22.65 50.20 -1.71
CA GLY A 18 -21.40 50.47 -2.45
C GLY A 18 -21.53 50.23 -3.96
N SER A 19 -20.48 49.68 -4.59
CA SER A 19 -20.44 49.31 -6.02
C SER A 19 -21.35 48.10 -6.39
N GLY A 20 -22.36 47.82 -5.56
CA GLY A 20 -23.27 46.69 -5.69
C GLY A 20 -24.06 46.74 -7.00
N GLY A 21 -24.09 45.61 -7.70
CA GLY A 21 -24.80 45.45 -8.97
C GLY A 21 -26.31 45.74 -8.88
N ALA A 22 -26.96 45.81 -10.04
CA ALA A 22 -28.37 46.14 -10.16
C ALA A 22 -29.26 45.29 -9.23
N VAL A 23 -30.17 45.96 -8.51
CA VAL A 23 -31.20 45.33 -7.66
C VAL A 23 -32.03 44.36 -8.51
N GLY A 24 -32.12 43.09 -8.09
CA GLY A 24 -32.71 42.02 -8.89
C GLY A 24 -33.61 41.07 -8.11
N LEU A 25 -34.40 40.29 -8.85
CA LEU A 25 -35.09 39.13 -8.29
C LEU A 25 -34.10 37.97 -8.22
N VAL A 26 -33.97 37.37 -7.04
CA VAL A 26 -33.23 36.11 -6.87
C VAL A 26 -34.17 34.97 -7.25
N PRO A 27 -33.76 34.04 -8.14
CA PRO A 27 -34.54 32.84 -8.41
C PRO A 27 -34.84 32.10 -7.12
N ALA A 28 -36.06 31.58 -6.98
CA ALA A 28 -36.37 30.74 -5.83
C ALA A 28 -35.55 29.45 -5.93
N PRO A 29 -34.94 28.97 -4.83
CA PRO A 29 -34.35 27.64 -4.81
C PRO A 29 -35.42 26.61 -5.14
N ALA A 30 -35.04 25.57 -5.89
CA ALA A 30 -35.92 24.43 -6.09
C ALA A 30 -36.15 23.71 -4.74
N ALA A 31 -37.25 22.97 -4.64
CA ALA A 31 -37.50 22.13 -3.47
C ALA A 31 -36.31 21.18 -3.24
N GLY A 32 -35.74 21.21 -2.04
CA GLY A 32 -34.58 20.39 -1.67
C GLY A 32 -33.21 21.06 -1.83
N ASP A 33 -33.10 22.20 -2.50
CA ASP A 33 -31.79 22.88 -2.69
C ASP A 33 -31.15 23.30 -1.36
N GLY A 34 -31.95 23.72 -0.38
CA GLY A 34 -31.47 24.03 0.97
C GLY A 34 -30.96 22.80 1.71
N ALA A 35 -31.64 21.65 1.56
CA ALA A 35 -31.19 20.37 2.13
C ALA A 35 -29.93 19.83 1.42
N ALA A 36 -29.74 20.19 0.15
CA ALA A 36 -28.55 19.89 -0.63
C ALA A 36 -27.41 20.89 -0.39
N HIS A 37 -27.55 21.88 0.51
CA HIS A 37 -26.52 22.89 0.77
C HIS A 37 -26.06 23.68 -0.48
N LYS A 38 -26.97 23.91 -1.43
CA LYS A 38 -26.63 24.72 -2.61
C LYS A 38 -26.59 26.21 -2.27
N PHE A 39 -25.71 26.95 -2.94
CA PHE A 39 -25.58 28.40 -2.86
C PHE A 39 -25.90 29.05 -4.22
N LEU A 40 -26.31 30.32 -4.19
CA LEU A 40 -26.54 31.10 -5.41
C LEU A 40 -25.19 31.58 -5.98
N ARG A 41 -24.89 31.18 -7.20
CA ARG A 41 -23.71 31.64 -7.95
C ARG A 41 -23.96 33.03 -8.57
N ALA A 42 -22.88 33.70 -8.96
CA ALA A 42 -22.93 35.01 -9.61
C ALA A 42 -23.66 35.00 -10.97
N ASP A 43 -23.77 33.84 -11.62
CA ASP A 43 -24.57 33.65 -12.85
C ASP A 43 -26.08 33.47 -12.59
N GLY A 44 -26.50 33.50 -11.33
CA GLY A 44 -27.90 33.35 -10.93
C GLY A 44 -28.39 31.90 -10.78
N ALA A 45 -27.51 30.90 -10.93
CA ALA A 45 -27.87 29.50 -10.71
C ALA A 45 -27.56 29.02 -9.28
N PHE A 46 -28.36 28.07 -8.76
CA PHE A 46 -28.03 27.38 -7.52
C PHE A 46 -27.09 26.20 -7.80
N ALA A 47 -25.95 26.15 -7.11
CA ALA A 47 -24.96 25.09 -7.26
C ALA A 47 -24.43 24.61 -5.91
N LEU A 48 -23.86 23.41 -5.90
CA LEU A 48 -23.06 22.92 -4.78
C LEU A 48 -21.72 23.65 -4.77
N PRO A 49 -21.11 23.90 -3.59
CA PRO A 49 -19.69 24.26 -3.54
C PRO A 49 -18.87 23.16 -4.21
N ASP A 50 -17.84 23.54 -4.96
CA ASP A 50 -16.83 22.60 -5.44
C ASP A 50 -16.05 22.10 -4.21
N TYR A 51 -16.64 21.14 -3.51
CA TYR A 51 -15.89 20.30 -2.59
C TYR A 51 -15.22 19.23 -3.45
N SER A 52 -14.00 19.53 -3.89
CA SER A 52 -13.05 18.43 -4.13
C SER A 52 -12.88 17.74 -2.78
N PRO A 53 -13.31 16.48 -2.62
CA PRO A 53 -13.03 15.78 -1.38
C PRO A 53 -11.52 15.74 -1.24
N VAL A 54 -10.97 16.48 -0.27
CA VAL A 54 -9.62 16.21 0.22
C VAL A 54 -9.68 14.79 0.72
N ARG A 55 -9.27 13.85 -0.13
CA ARG A 55 -9.10 12.46 0.27
C ARG A 55 -7.95 12.52 1.27
N PRO A 56 -8.16 12.20 2.56
CA PRO A 56 -7.02 12.06 3.45
C PRO A 56 -6.11 11.04 2.79
N GLN A 57 -4.90 11.46 2.43
CA GLN A 57 -3.91 10.59 1.85
C GLN A 57 -3.55 9.58 2.94
N ALA A 58 -4.20 8.42 2.88
CA ALA A 58 -3.83 7.30 3.72
C ALA A 58 -2.35 7.03 3.46
N TYR A 59 -1.56 6.92 4.51
CA TYR A 59 -0.12 6.64 4.47
C TYR A 59 0.10 5.18 4.05
N VAL A 60 -0.35 4.85 2.84
CA VAL A 60 -0.37 3.54 2.22
C VAL A 60 0.42 3.68 0.94
N ALA A 61 1.39 2.79 0.74
CA ALA A 61 2.15 2.75 -0.50
C ALA A 61 1.19 2.61 -1.69
N ARG A 62 1.28 3.54 -2.64
CA ARG A 62 0.43 3.54 -3.84
C ARG A 62 0.77 2.33 -4.71
N SER A 63 -0.15 1.94 -5.60
CA SER A 63 0.04 0.74 -6.45
C SER A 63 0.19 -0.57 -5.65
N THR A 64 -0.75 -0.84 -4.74
CA THR A 64 -0.76 -2.02 -3.87
C THR A 64 -2.16 -2.64 -3.76
N VAL A 65 -2.21 -3.87 -3.25
CA VAL A 65 -3.45 -4.43 -2.71
C VAL A 65 -3.68 -3.81 -1.34
N MET A 66 -4.84 -3.20 -1.12
CA MET A 66 -5.14 -2.48 0.12
C MET A 66 -5.70 -3.40 1.21
N THR A 67 -6.56 -4.34 0.79
CA THR A 67 -7.21 -5.29 1.69
C THR A 67 -7.77 -6.48 0.91
N GLY A 68 -8.12 -7.53 1.63
CA GLY A 68 -8.74 -8.74 1.12
C GLY A 68 -8.75 -9.85 2.16
N PRO A 69 -8.98 -11.09 1.73
CA PRO A 69 -8.96 -12.25 2.62
C PRO A 69 -7.64 -12.39 3.39
N MET A 70 -7.71 -12.48 4.71
CA MET A 70 -6.54 -12.66 5.59
C MET A 70 -6.64 -13.96 6.40
N ALA A 71 -5.49 -14.60 6.64
CA ALA A 71 -5.33 -15.70 7.58
C ALA A 71 -4.01 -15.53 8.32
N SER A 72 -4.01 -15.75 9.64
CA SER A 72 -2.81 -15.68 10.49
C SER A 72 -1.99 -14.39 10.32
N GLY A 73 -2.66 -13.24 10.12
CA GLY A 73 -2.01 -11.94 9.96
C GLY A 73 -1.40 -11.68 8.58
N ALA A 74 -1.64 -12.54 7.58
CA ALA A 74 -1.12 -12.39 6.23
C ALA A 74 -2.23 -12.51 5.16
N PRO A 75 -2.01 -11.96 3.94
CA PRO A 75 -2.89 -12.18 2.79
C PRO A 75 -3.07 -13.67 2.49
N SER A 76 -4.32 -14.09 2.24
CA SER A 76 -4.70 -15.50 2.04
C SER A 76 -5.51 -15.75 0.78
N PHE A 77 -5.54 -14.76 -0.14
CA PHE A 77 -6.36 -14.79 -1.35
C PHE A 77 -5.79 -15.67 -2.49
N LEU A 78 -4.60 -16.24 -2.32
CA LEU A 78 -4.04 -17.24 -3.23
C LEU A 78 -3.98 -18.61 -2.51
N PRO A 79 -4.44 -19.70 -3.15
CA PRO A 79 -4.18 -21.05 -2.66
C PRO A 79 -2.70 -21.38 -2.83
N THR A 80 -2.16 -22.23 -1.96
CA THR A 80 -0.72 -22.55 -1.94
C THR A 80 -0.23 -23.29 -3.18
N THR A 81 -1.08 -24.12 -3.80
CA THR A 81 -0.73 -24.99 -4.92
C THR A 81 -1.89 -25.12 -5.91
N SER A 82 -1.59 -25.57 -7.12
CA SER A 82 -2.59 -25.94 -8.14
C SER A 82 -2.08 -27.12 -8.97
N GLY A 83 -2.96 -28.08 -9.28
CA GLY A 83 -2.62 -29.23 -10.11
C GLY A 83 -2.50 -28.92 -11.62
N VAL A 84 -2.75 -27.67 -12.00
CA VAL A 84 -2.73 -27.19 -13.40
C VAL A 84 -1.95 -25.88 -13.50
N LEU A 85 -1.52 -25.50 -14.70
CA LEU A 85 -0.88 -24.21 -15.02
C LEU A 85 -1.90 -23.05 -15.04
N SER A 86 -2.72 -22.99 -14.00
CA SER A 86 -3.59 -21.89 -13.65
C SER A 86 -3.71 -21.79 -12.13
N ILE A 87 -3.92 -20.56 -11.66
CA ILE A 87 -4.17 -20.30 -10.24
C ILE A 87 -5.43 -19.45 -10.13
N THR A 88 -6.36 -19.87 -9.28
CA THR A 88 -7.60 -19.16 -8.99
C THR A 88 -7.50 -18.59 -7.60
N THR A 89 -7.86 -17.32 -7.42
CA THR A 89 -7.94 -16.74 -6.09
C THR A 89 -8.95 -17.49 -5.21
N GLN A 90 -8.81 -17.37 -3.89
CA GLN A 90 -9.67 -18.01 -2.92
C GLN A 90 -10.18 -16.98 -1.90
N ASN A 91 -11.32 -17.31 -1.27
CA ASN A 91 -11.94 -16.53 -0.19
C ASN A 91 -12.35 -15.09 -0.56
N ILE A 92 -12.26 -14.68 -1.83
CA ILE A 92 -12.77 -13.38 -2.29
C ILE A 92 -14.28 -13.49 -2.43
N ALA A 93 -14.98 -12.67 -1.65
CA ALA A 93 -16.43 -12.59 -1.63
C ALA A 93 -16.88 -11.13 -1.45
N ALA A 94 -18.17 -10.84 -1.63
CA ALA A 94 -18.71 -9.51 -1.41
C ALA A 94 -18.48 -8.98 0.02
N GLY A 95 -18.48 -9.87 1.03
CA GLY A 95 -18.18 -9.54 2.43
C GLY A 95 -16.69 -9.39 2.76
N THR A 96 -15.81 -9.95 1.93
CA THR A 96 -14.34 -9.90 2.06
C THR A 96 -13.71 -9.62 0.69
N PRO A 97 -13.98 -8.45 0.08
CA PRO A 97 -13.53 -8.16 -1.27
C PRO A 97 -12.02 -7.94 -1.31
N LEU A 98 -11.38 -8.32 -2.41
CA LEU A 98 -10.01 -7.91 -2.69
C LEU A 98 -10.05 -6.50 -3.28
N ILE A 99 -9.43 -5.54 -2.62
CA ILE A 99 -9.36 -4.15 -3.06
C ILE A 99 -7.92 -3.83 -3.42
N ALA A 100 -7.70 -3.32 -4.62
CA ALA A 100 -6.41 -2.87 -5.09
C ALA A 100 -6.48 -1.43 -5.57
N THR A 101 -5.35 -0.75 -5.52
CA THR A 101 -5.17 0.60 -6.06
C THR A 101 -4.00 0.59 -7.02
N ALA A 102 -4.15 1.23 -8.18
CA ALA A 102 -3.10 1.49 -9.15
C ALA A 102 -2.89 3.00 -9.21
N SER A 103 -1.65 3.44 -9.13
CA SER A 103 -1.32 4.84 -9.25
C SER A 103 -1.34 5.27 -10.71
N ALA A 104 -2.08 6.33 -11.01
CA ALA A 104 -2.21 6.93 -12.34
C ALA A 104 -1.50 8.28 -12.42
N GLY A 105 -0.45 8.47 -11.63
CA GLY A 105 0.35 9.70 -11.57
C GLY A 105 -0.27 10.81 -10.74
N TRP A 106 -0.27 12.02 -11.30
CA TRP A 106 -0.58 13.28 -10.64
C TRP A 106 -1.41 14.19 -11.55
N ASP A 107 -2.28 15.00 -10.95
CA ASP A 107 -2.97 16.11 -11.61
C ASP A 107 -2.87 17.38 -10.75
N VAL A 108 -3.57 18.44 -11.15
CA VAL A 108 -3.60 19.73 -10.43
C VAL A 108 -4.20 19.63 -9.01
N ASN A 109 -4.92 18.55 -8.71
CA ASN A 109 -5.51 18.26 -7.41
C ASN A 109 -4.67 17.29 -6.57
N GLY A 110 -3.53 16.81 -7.10
CA GLY A 110 -2.58 15.95 -6.39
C GLY A 110 -2.51 14.53 -6.95
N ALA A 111 -2.39 13.55 -6.06
CA ALA A 111 -2.22 12.15 -6.42
C ALA A 111 -3.49 11.59 -7.09
N VAL A 112 -3.34 11.00 -8.28
CA VAL A 112 -4.42 10.32 -8.99
C VAL A 112 -4.25 8.82 -8.84
N ASP A 113 -5.19 8.17 -8.15
CA ASP A 113 -5.22 6.71 -7.97
C ASP A 113 -6.51 6.12 -8.54
N VAL A 114 -6.38 4.96 -9.17
CA VAL A 114 -7.50 4.16 -9.66
C VAL A 114 -7.69 2.99 -8.70
N VAL A 115 -8.84 2.94 -8.07
CA VAL A 115 -9.18 1.88 -7.10
C VAL A 115 -10.21 0.94 -7.71
N GLY A 116 -9.99 -0.36 -7.54
CA GLY A 116 -10.93 -1.39 -7.95
C GLY A 116 -11.12 -2.44 -6.87
N LYS A 117 -12.21 -3.19 -7.00
CA LYS A 117 -12.47 -4.36 -6.15
C LYS A 117 -12.87 -5.59 -6.96
N ALA A 118 -12.48 -6.77 -6.47
CA ALA A 118 -13.09 -8.04 -6.83
C ALA A 118 -13.99 -8.53 -5.69
N THR A 119 -15.18 -8.99 -6.03
CA THR A 119 -16.17 -9.54 -5.07
C THR A 119 -16.41 -11.04 -5.27
N SER A 120 -15.68 -11.64 -6.20
CA SER A 120 -15.65 -13.07 -6.49
C SER A 120 -14.23 -13.48 -6.87
N ASN A 121 -13.95 -14.77 -6.74
CA ASN A 121 -12.67 -15.33 -7.19
C ASN A 121 -12.51 -15.18 -8.71
N PHE A 122 -11.26 -15.13 -9.16
CA PHE A 122 -10.85 -15.00 -10.56
C PHE A 122 -9.53 -15.74 -10.78
N SER A 123 -9.18 -16.04 -12.03
CA SER A 123 -8.08 -16.94 -12.36
C SER A 123 -7.05 -16.32 -13.29
N TRP A 124 -5.78 -16.62 -13.05
CA TRP A 124 -4.73 -16.51 -14.05
C TRP A 124 -4.52 -17.87 -14.70
N THR A 125 -4.63 -17.92 -16.02
CA THR A 125 -4.52 -19.16 -16.81
C THR A 125 -3.31 -19.09 -17.75
N GLY A 126 -2.78 -20.25 -18.14
CA GLY A 126 -1.64 -20.29 -19.07
C GLY A 126 -0.35 -19.82 -18.42
N LEU A 127 -0.15 -20.16 -17.14
CA LEU A 127 1.09 -19.86 -16.43
C LEU A 127 2.26 -20.55 -17.14
N ALA A 128 3.38 -19.84 -17.29
CA ALA A 128 4.59 -20.44 -17.86
C ALA A 128 5.04 -21.62 -16.98
N ALA A 129 5.39 -22.75 -17.61
CA ALA A 129 5.89 -23.94 -16.92
C ALA A 129 7.35 -23.75 -16.46
N ASN A 130 7.71 -24.40 -15.34
CA ASN A 130 9.07 -24.37 -14.77
C ASN A 130 9.61 -22.95 -14.54
N ALA A 131 8.77 -22.04 -14.05
CA ALA A 131 9.10 -20.63 -13.92
C ALA A 131 8.55 -20.03 -12.62
N THR A 132 9.18 -18.95 -12.16
CA THR A 132 8.52 -17.99 -11.29
C THR A 132 7.75 -17.00 -12.15
N VAL A 133 6.46 -16.86 -11.87
CA VAL A 133 5.51 -16.09 -12.67
C VAL A 133 4.82 -15.05 -11.79
N PHE A 134 4.76 -13.82 -12.26
CA PHE A 134 4.17 -12.69 -11.55
C PHE A 134 2.71 -12.49 -11.97
N LEU A 135 1.86 -12.14 -11.00
CA LEU A 135 0.41 -12.08 -11.14
C LEU A 135 -0.06 -10.61 -11.23
N PRO A 136 -0.19 -10.03 -12.44
CA PRO A 136 -0.77 -8.71 -12.61
C PRO A 136 -2.30 -8.75 -12.57
N VAL A 137 -2.89 -7.73 -11.97
CA VAL A 137 -4.30 -7.37 -12.16
C VAL A 137 -4.40 -6.01 -12.82
N GLU A 138 -5.42 -5.79 -13.63
CA GLU A 138 -5.82 -4.50 -14.15
C GLU A 138 -6.96 -3.93 -13.31
N ILE A 139 -6.92 -2.62 -13.10
CA ILE A 139 -8.02 -1.88 -12.49
C ILE A 139 -8.71 -1.08 -13.57
N VAL A 140 -9.95 -1.49 -13.87
CA VAL A 140 -10.77 -0.87 -14.91
C VAL A 140 -12.22 -0.81 -14.46
N SER A 141 -12.87 0.34 -14.64
CA SER A 141 -14.28 0.55 -14.29
C SER A 141 -14.65 0.16 -12.84
N GLY A 142 -13.71 0.35 -11.91
CA GLY A 142 -13.87 -0.02 -10.48
C GLY A 142 -13.77 -1.52 -10.19
N GLY A 143 -13.50 -2.36 -11.19
CA GLY A 143 -13.24 -3.79 -11.05
C GLY A 143 -11.74 -4.12 -10.97
N VAL A 144 -11.45 -5.32 -10.48
CA VAL A 144 -10.11 -5.94 -10.53
C VAL A 144 -10.20 -7.17 -11.42
N THR A 145 -9.39 -7.21 -12.48
CA THR A 145 -9.37 -8.32 -13.44
C THR A 145 -7.96 -8.88 -13.63
N PRO A 146 -7.78 -10.20 -13.75
CA PRO A 146 -6.47 -10.79 -13.99
C PRO A 146 -5.96 -10.44 -15.39
N LYS A 147 -4.64 -10.21 -15.53
CA LYS A 147 -3.97 -9.98 -16.81
C LYS A 147 -2.97 -11.08 -17.12
N THR A 148 -2.51 -11.11 -18.37
CA THR A 148 -1.45 -12.02 -18.81
C THR A 148 -0.25 -11.91 -17.87
N THR A 149 0.11 -13.05 -17.30
CA THR A 149 1.22 -13.15 -16.37
C THR A 149 2.56 -12.98 -17.08
N THR A 150 3.60 -12.65 -16.32
CA THR A 150 4.96 -12.53 -16.87
C THR A 150 5.95 -13.35 -16.05
N ALA A 151 6.98 -13.89 -16.70
CA ALA A 151 8.13 -14.49 -16.02
C ALA A 151 9.25 -13.45 -15.76
N LEU A 152 9.09 -12.23 -16.30
CA LEU A 152 10.04 -11.15 -16.07
C LEU A 152 9.77 -10.49 -14.72
N VAL A 153 10.82 -10.43 -13.89
CA VAL A 153 10.78 -9.75 -12.60
C VAL A 153 10.35 -8.30 -12.79
N PRO A 154 9.29 -7.82 -12.12
CA PRO A 154 8.89 -6.42 -12.18
C PRO A 154 10.03 -5.50 -11.77
N ILE A 155 10.32 -4.50 -12.59
CA ILE A 155 11.34 -3.49 -12.32
C ILE A 155 10.67 -2.37 -11.54
N GLN A 156 11.33 -1.90 -10.51
CA GLN A 156 10.96 -0.69 -9.80
C GLN A 156 12.17 0.23 -9.79
N LYS A 157 11.95 1.51 -10.08
CA LYS A 157 13.02 2.50 -10.03
C LYS A 157 12.49 3.89 -9.75
N MET A 158 13.37 4.74 -9.24
CA MET A 158 12.99 6.11 -8.87
C MET A 158 12.63 6.95 -10.10
N SER A 159 13.38 6.85 -11.19
CA SER A 159 13.18 7.66 -12.40
C SER A 159 13.76 6.98 -13.66
N GLY A 160 13.63 7.64 -14.81
CA GLY A 160 14.20 7.21 -16.10
C GLY A 160 13.28 6.32 -16.94
N ALA A 161 13.64 6.05 -18.19
CA ALA A 161 12.75 5.43 -19.19
C ALA A 161 12.29 4.00 -18.83
N ALA A 162 11.00 3.71 -18.93
CA ALA A 162 10.47 2.37 -18.72
C ALA A 162 11.05 1.35 -19.72
N SER A 163 11.18 0.09 -19.31
CA SER A 163 11.64 -0.97 -20.22
C SER A 163 10.60 -1.24 -21.31
N THR A 164 11.05 -1.30 -22.56
CA THR A 164 10.22 -1.66 -23.71
C THR A 164 10.17 -3.17 -23.95
N ALA A 165 10.92 -3.98 -23.22
CA ALA A 165 10.92 -5.43 -23.36
C ALA A 165 9.49 -5.99 -23.18
N SER A 166 9.07 -6.88 -24.08
CA SER A 166 7.69 -7.40 -24.08
C SER A 166 7.37 -8.15 -22.78
N GLY A 167 6.26 -7.78 -22.12
CA GLY A 167 5.83 -8.37 -20.86
C GLY A 167 6.58 -7.84 -19.63
N GLN A 168 7.49 -6.88 -19.78
CA GLN A 168 8.21 -6.27 -18.65
C GLN A 168 7.37 -5.19 -18.00
N TYR A 169 7.05 -5.39 -16.72
CA TYR A 169 6.49 -4.34 -15.89
C TYR A 169 7.61 -3.43 -15.36
N THR A 170 7.43 -2.12 -15.48
CA THR A 170 8.32 -1.11 -14.90
C THR A 170 7.51 -0.08 -14.13
N PHE A 171 7.69 -0.03 -12.81
CA PHE A 171 7.13 1.02 -11.97
C PHE A 171 8.11 2.17 -11.81
N ILE A 172 7.70 3.39 -12.18
CA ILE A 172 8.49 4.60 -12.01
C ILE A 172 7.93 5.39 -10.84
N VAL A 173 8.69 5.46 -9.74
CA VAL A 173 8.23 6.05 -8.47
C VAL A 173 8.02 7.56 -8.60
N SER A 174 8.91 8.29 -9.28
CA SER A 174 8.76 9.75 -9.46
C SER A 174 7.49 10.12 -10.21
N GLU A 175 7.04 9.27 -11.12
CA GLU A 175 5.83 9.48 -11.91
C GLU A 175 4.60 8.85 -11.26
N MET A 176 4.78 8.02 -10.23
CA MET A 176 3.73 7.18 -9.63
C MET A 176 2.92 6.46 -10.70
N GLN A 177 3.60 5.76 -11.61
CA GLN A 177 2.99 5.16 -12.78
C GLN A 177 3.62 3.80 -13.13
N MET A 178 2.76 2.84 -13.47
CA MET A 178 3.19 1.53 -13.98
C MET A 178 3.22 1.55 -15.51
N TYR A 179 4.26 0.95 -16.07
CA TYR A 179 4.45 0.76 -17.49
C TYR A 179 4.54 -0.71 -17.84
N LEU A 180 4.01 -1.07 -19.01
CA LEU A 180 4.15 -2.40 -19.61
C LEU A 180 4.84 -2.29 -20.96
N GLY A 181 6.00 -2.93 -21.10
CA GLY A 181 6.71 -3.06 -22.37
C GLY A 181 6.01 -4.06 -23.30
N ASN A 182 5.97 -3.73 -24.60
CA ASN A 182 5.36 -4.57 -25.65
C ASN A 182 6.34 -5.03 -26.74
N GLY A 183 7.64 -4.81 -26.53
CA GLY A 183 8.72 -5.07 -27.50
C GLY A 183 9.15 -3.85 -28.31
N THR A 184 8.38 -2.76 -28.30
CA THR A 184 8.70 -1.53 -29.05
C THR A 184 8.52 -0.28 -28.20
N THR A 185 7.42 -0.19 -27.47
CA THR A 185 7.10 0.91 -26.57
C THR A 185 6.79 0.40 -25.17
N ALA A 186 6.80 1.30 -24.19
CA ALA A 186 6.33 1.05 -22.84
C ALA A 186 5.11 1.92 -22.59
N SER A 187 3.93 1.32 -22.48
CA SER A 187 2.66 2.03 -22.31
C SER A 187 2.28 2.11 -20.84
N LYS A 188 1.69 3.23 -20.42
CA LYS A 188 1.13 3.40 -19.07
C LYS A 188 -0.05 2.45 -18.89
N VAL A 189 -0.12 1.79 -17.73
CA VAL A 189 -1.17 0.83 -17.41
C VAL A 189 -1.62 0.97 -15.96
N ASN A 190 -2.92 0.78 -15.69
CA ASN A 190 -3.45 0.73 -14.32
C ASN A 190 -3.35 -0.69 -13.76
N HIS A 191 -2.13 -1.25 -13.78
CA HIS A 191 -1.88 -2.62 -13.32
C HIS A 191 -1.16 -2.65 -11.98
N VAL A 192 -1.47 -3.67 -11.18
CA VAL A 192 -0.80 -3.96 -9.90
C VAL A 192 -0.32 -5.40 -9.92
N ILE A 193 0.92 -5.66 -9.52
CA ILE A 193 1.40 -7.03 -9.29
C ILE A 193 0.97 -7.42 -7.87
N VAL A 194 0.15 -8.47 -7.75
CA VAL A 194 -0.48 -8.84 -6.47
C VAL A 194 0.17 -10.06 -5.82
N GLY A 195 1.04 -10.74 -6.54
CA GLY A 195 1.76 -11.90 -6.03
C GLY A 195 2.65 -12.54 -7.09
N GLU A 196 3.29 -13.64 -6.69
CA GLU A 196 4.08 -14.49 -7.57
C GLU A 196 3.79 -15.97 -7.28
N VAL A 197 3.98 -16.81 -8.29
CA VAL A 197 3.79 -18.26 -8.20
C VAL A 197 5.00 -18.97 -8.79
N VAL A 198 5.35 -20.11 -8.21
CA VAL A 198 6.38 -21.01 -8.76
C VAL A 198 5.67 -22.18 -9.40
N THR A 199 5.96 -22.45 -10.67
CA THR A 199 5.38 -23.56 -11.43
C THR A 199 6.40 -24.66 -11.67
N ASN A 200 5.89 -25.88 -11.85
CA ASN A 200 6.65 -26.98 -12.44
C ASN A 200 6.15 -27.22 -13.89
N GLY A 201 6.38 -28.40 -14.45
CA GLY A 201 5.95 -28.74 -15.80
C GLY A 201 4.44 -28.75 -16.03
N SER A 202 3.63 -28.92 -14.98
CA SER A 202 2.19 -29.15 -15.10
C SER A 202 1.31 -28.37 -14.11
N GLY A 203 1.88 -27.75 -13.07
CA GLY A 203 1.12 -27.13 -11.99
C GLY A 203 1.88 -26.04 -11.23
N VAL A 204 1.20 -25.49 -10.22
CA VAL A 204 1.73 -24.50 -9.27
C VAL A 204 2.20 -25.20 -8.00
N VAL A 205 3.45 -24.98 -7.63
CA VAL A 205 4.13 -25.60 -6.48
C VAL A 205 4.10 -24.72 -5.25
N SER A 206 4.15 -23.39 -5.43
CA SER A 206 4.03 -22.44 -4.33
C SER A 206 3.50 -21.09 -4.82
N THR A 207 2.93 -20.33 -3.90
CA THR A 207 2.42 -18.98 -4.16
C THR A 207 2.85 -18.03 -3.07
N ILE A 208 3.11 -16.78 -3.44
CA ILE A 208 3.28 -15.67 -2.51
C ILE A 208 2.25 -14.61 -2.87
N ALA A 209 1.29 -14.39 -1.97
CA ALA A 209 0.40 -13.23 -2.02
C ALA A 209 1.14 -12.04 -1.39
N TYR A 210 1.20 -10.92 -2.11
CA TYR A 210 1.94 -9.77 -1.59
C TYR A 210 1.20 -9.06 -0.46
N ALA A 211 1.99 -8.54 0.48
CA ALA A 211 1.54 -7.84 1.66
C ALA A 211 0.60 -6.69 1.32
N TYR A 212 -0.49 -6.60 2.08
CA TYR A 212 -1.41 -5.49 1.93
C TYR A 212 -0.75 -4.16 2.32
N ASN A 213 -1.12 -3.10 1.61
CA ASN A 213 -0.62 -1.74 1.78
C ASN A 213 0.91 -1.60 1.61
N GLY A 214 1.60 -2.62 1.09
CA GLY A 214 3.06 -2.65 1.06
C GLY A 214 3.69 -2.59 2.45
N LEU A 215 2.98 -3.05 3.48
CA LEU A 215 3.35 -2.95 4.88
C LEU A 215 3.20 -4.32 5.54
N VAL A 216 4.22 -4.72 6.30
CA VAL A 216 4.10 -5.85 7.24
C VAL A 216 4.69 -5.44 8.57
N ASP A 217 3.98 -5.77 9.64
CA ASP A 217 4.49 -5.77 11.00
C ASP A 217 4.46 -7.20 11.52
N SER A 218 5.63 -7.75 11.88
CA SER A 218 5.72 -9.13 12.35
C SER A 218 5.03 -9.38 13.69
N GLY A 219 4.71 -8.31 14.43
CA GLY A 219 4.47 -8.39 15.87
C GLY A 219 5.75 -8.71 16.65
N PHE A 220 5.72 -8.45 17.96
CA PHE A 220 6.82 -8.83 18.84
C PHE A 220 6.84 -10.33 19.06
N THR A 221 8.01 -10.94 18.87
CA THR A 221 8.28 -12.35 19.15
C THR A 221 9.33 -12.46 20.25
N SER A 222 8.99 -13.17 21.32
CA SER A 222 9.96 -13.59 22.36
C SER A 222 10.50 -14.98 22.02
N THR A 223 11.73 -15.34 22.38
CA THR A 223 12.84 -14.53 22.94
C THR A 223 13.77 -14.05 21.82
N LEU A 224 14.77 -13.20 22.11
CA LEU A 224 15.83 -12.91 21.14
C LEU A 224 16.49 -14.22 20.65
N TRP A 225 16.92 -14.23 19.39
CA TRP A 225 17.59 -15.39 18.81
C TRP A 225 19.05 -15.49 19.26
N SER A 226 19.58 -16.71 19.21
CA SER A 226 20.93 -17.03 19.68
C SER A 226 22.01 -16.23 18.94
N ILE A 227 23.10 -15.96 19.65
CA ILE A 227 24.30 -15.32 19.11
C ILE A 227 24.91 -16.24 18.04
N GLY A 228 25.49 -15.66 16.97
CA GLY A 228 26.08 -16.44 15.89
C GLY A 228 25.04 -17.13 15.00
N SER A 229 23.78 -16.67 15.01
CA SER A 229 22.72 -17.23 14.19
C SER A 229 22.02 -16.18 13.32
N THR A 230 21.34 -16.67 12.29
CA THR A 230 20.59 -15.84 11.34
C THR A 230 19.10 -15.99 11.61
N LYS A 231 18.39 -14.86 11.66
CA LYS A 231 16.93 -14.83 11.68
C LYS A 231 16.41 -14.32 10.34
N SER A 232 15.52 -15.08 9.71
CA SER A 232 14.82 -14.67 8.49
C SER A 232 13.36 -14.32 8.80
N PHE A 233 12.85 -13.33 8.07
CA PHE A 233 11.48 -12.85 8.14
C PHE A 233 10.93 -12.67 6.72
N ALA A 234 9.80 -13.31 6.42
CA ALA A 234 9.12 -13.20 5.14
C ALA A 234 8.14 -12.01 5.18
N HIS A 235 8.50 -10.92 4.51
CA HIS A 235 7.66 -9.73 4.40
C HIS A 235 6.78 -9.72 3.15
N ASN A 236 7.10 -10.52 2.13
CA ASN A 236 6.29 -10.69 0.91
C ASN A 236 5.84 -9.36 0.28
N ILE A 237 6.68 -8.33 0.24
CA ILE A 237 6.30 -7.02 -0.34
C ILE A 237 6.36 -7.07 -1.87
N GLY A 238 7.12 -8.00 -2.45
CA GLY A 238 7.21 -8.12 -3.90
C GLY A 238 8.06 -7.04 -4.56
N SER A 239 8.75 -6.21 -3.76
CA SER A 239 9.63 -5.16 -4.26
C SER A 239 10.69 -4.77 -3.23
N GLU A 240 11.53 -3.79 -3.58
CA GLU A 240 12.43 -3.16 -2.62
C GLU A 240 11.63 -2.51 -1.48
N CYS A 241 12.16 -2.61 -0.27
CA CYS A 241 11.52 -2.13 0.95
C CYS A 241 12.55 -1.61 1.96
N THR A 242 12.06 -0.83 2.91
CA THR A 242 12.78 -0.41 4.11
C THR A 242 12.36 -1.32 5.24
N ILE A 243 13.33 -1.77 6.03
CA ILE A 243 13.09 -2.61 7.21
C ILE A 243 13.52 -1.84 8.44
N ASP A 244 12.60 -1.68 9.38
CA ASP A 244 12.92 -1.30 10.75
C ASP A 244 12.88 -2.54 11.65
N ALA A 245 13.81 -2.63 12.58
CA ALA A 245 13.87 -3.70 13.55
C ALA A 245 13.89 -3.13 14.96
N PHE A 246 13.07 -3.69 15.85
CA PHE A 246 12.91 -3.20 17.21
C PHE A 246 13.12 -4.33 18.22
N LEU A 247 13.68 -3.99 19.37
CA LEU A 247 13.74 -4.84 20.55
C LEU A 247 12.84 -4.25 21.64
N ARG A 248 12.16 -5.07 22.42
CA ARG A 248 11.38 -4.63 23.58
C ARG A 248 11.75 -5.43 24.80
N CYS A 249 11.98 -4.72 25.90
CA CYS A 249 12.26 -5.31 27.20
C CYS A 249 10.95 -5.92 27.77
N ASP A 250 10.87 -7.23 27.83
CA ASP A 250 9.72 -7.96 28.38
C ASP A 250 9.89 -8.21 29.90
N VAL A 251 11.14 -8.26 30.38
CA VAL A 251 11.52 -8.38 31.80
C VAL A 251 12.63 -7.39 32.08
N ALA A 252 12.55 -6.63 33.18
CA ALA A 252 13.55 -5.63 33.53
C ALA A 252 14.98 -6.20 33.49
N ASP A 253 15.86 -5.56 32.72
CA ASP A 253 17.18 -6.09 32.38
C ASP A 253 18.15 -4.95 32.06
N GLY A 254 19.40 -5.05 32.53
CA GLY A 254 20.47 -4.11 32.14
C GLY A 254 20.23 -2.62 32.40
N GLY A 255 19.26 -2.24 33.23
CA GLY A 255 18.85 -0.84 33.46
C GLY A 255 17.65 -0.38 32.60
N PHE A 256 17.09 -1.26 31.79
CA PHE A 256 15.85 -1.05 31.05
C PHE A 256 14.65 -1.58 31.84
N ALA A 257 13.54 -0.84 31.77
CA ALA A 257 12.28 -1.21 32.38
C ALA A 257 11.43 -2.03 31.40
N VAL A 258 10.49 -2.81 31.92
CA VAL A 258 9.51 -3.53 31.08
C VAL A 258 8.76 -2.53 30.20
N GLY A 259 8.74 -2.80 28.89
CA GLY A 259 8.13 -1.94 27.88
C GLY A 259 9.10 -0.97 27.19
N ASP A 260 10.31 -0.76 27.72
CA ASP A 260 11.34 0.02 27.02
C ASP A 260 11.63 -0.63 25.65
N THR A 261 11.64 0.20 24.60
CA THR A 261 11.84 -0.25 23.21
C THR A 261 13.10 0.37 22.63
N LEU A 262 13.91 -0.45 21.97
CA LEU A 262 15.15 -0.05 21.30
C LEU A 262 15.00 -0.28 19.79
N HIS A 263 15.58 0.60 18.98
CA HIS A 263 15.81 0.30 17.58
C HIS A 263 17.04 -0.60 17.46
N LEU A 264 17.05 -1.57 16.54
CA LEU A 264 18.16 -2.52 16.42
C LEU A 264 19.49 -1.83 16.16
N SER A 265 19.47 -0.70 15.44
CA SER A 265 20.67 0.09 15.16
C SER A 265 21.28 0.75 16.40
N CYS A 266 20.55 0.88 17.51
CA CYS A 266 21.06 1.46 18.77
C CYS A 266 21.45 0.41 19.81
N ALA A 267 21.29 -0.89 19.51
CA ALA A 267 21.59 -2.01 20.38
C ALA A 267 22.95 -2.69 20.07
N LEU A 268 23.91 -2.00 19.44
CA LEU A 268 25.12 -2.65 18.92
C LEU A 268 26.28 -1.64 18.82
N VAL A 269 27.04 -1.42 19.89
CA VAL A 269 28.14 -0.43 19.88
C VAL A 269 29.52 -1.02 20.18
N ASP A 270 29.69 -2.33 20.02
CA ASP A 270 31.05 -2.85 19.86
C ASP A 270 31.42 -2.83 18.37
N TYR A 271 32.55 -2.19 18.10
CA TYR A 271 33.19 -1.97 16.80
C TYR A 271 33.43 -3.25 15.98
N TYR A 272 33.17 -4.43 16.57
CA TYR A 272 33.46 -5.77 16.04
C TYR A 272 32.24 -6.66 15.81
N SER A 273 31.01 -6.16 15.99
CA SER A 273 29.79 -6.97 15.80
C SER A 273 28.75 -6.29 14.90
N PRO A 274 29.03 -6.12 13.59
CA PRO A 274 28.05 -5.57 12.65
C PRO A 274 26.85 -6.52 12.50
N VAL A 275 25.64 -5.97 12.66
CA VAL A 275 24.45 -6.65 12.17
C VAL A 275 24.36 -6.49 10.67
N THR A 276 24.30 -7.63 9.98
CA THR A 276 24.15 -7.66 8.52
C THR A 276 22.69 -7.88 8.18
N PHE A 277 22.12 -6.94 7.44
CA PHE A 277 20.83 -7.11 6.79
C PHE A 277 21.05 -7.63 5.37
N VAL A 278 20.40 -8.75 5.06
CA VAL A 278 20.34 -9.31 3.70
C VAL A 278 18.92 -9.17 3.20
N TYR A 279 18.74 -8.37 2.16
CA TYR A 279 17.44 -8.06 1.59
C TYR A 279 17.16 -8.94 0.37
N GLY A 280 15.98 -9.56 0.37
CA GLY A 280 15.36 -10.13 -0.80
C GLY A 280 14.03 -9.43 -1.10
N ARG A 281 13.43 -9.72 -2.25
CA ARG A 281 12.13 -9.16 -2.65
C ARG A 281 10.98 -9.50 -1.68
N ASN A 282 11.06 -10.67 -1.05
CA ASN A 282 10.00 -11.23 -0.21
C ASN A 282 10.46 -11.55 1.22
N SER A 283 11.74 -11.37 1.53
CA SER A 283 12.28 -11.68 2.85
C SER A 283 13.46 -10.80 3.20
N VAL A 284 13.63 -10.55 4.50
CA VAL A 284 14.86 -10.00 5.06
C VAL A 284 15.48 -11.04 5.98
N SER A 285 16.81 -11.12 5.99
CA SER A 285 17.55 -11.91 6.98
C SER A 285 18.51 -11.03 7.74
N ILE A 286 18.65 -11.31 9.03
CA ILE A 286 19.52 -10.59 9.95
C ILE A 286 20.44 -11.59 10.62
N ALA A 287 21.74 -11.37 10.54
CA ALA A 287 22.74 -12.19 11.21
C ALA A 287 23.36 -11.43 12.38
N THR A 288 23.50 -12.09 13.53
CA THR A 288 24.29 -11.62 14.68
C THR A 288 25.62 -12.36 14.73
N MET A 289 26.74 -11.64 14.91
CA MET A 289 28.07 -12.25 14.99
C MET A 289 28.35 -12.92 16.35
N GLY A 290 29.36 -13.80 16.37
CA GLY A 290 29.53 -14.83 17.40
C GLY A 290 30.12 -14.42 18.76
N SER A 291 30.76 -13.25 18.91
CA SER A 291 31.61 -13.01 20.11
C SER A 291 30.98 -12.19 21.23
N ASN A 292 30.18 -11.16 20.94
CA ASN A 292 29.77 -10.16 21.97
C ASN A 292 28.25 -10.12 22.25
N GLY A 293 27.46 -10.97 21.60
CA GLY A 293 26.03 -11.07 21.86
C GLY A 293 25.21 -9.81 21.57
N TRP A 294 24.05 -9.71 22.21
CA TRP A 294 23.18 -8.54 22.15
C TRP A 294 23.63 -7.53 23.19
N ILE A 295 23.88 -6.29 22.80
CA ILE A 295 24.35 -5.22 23.69
C ILE A 295 23.37 -4.05 23.62
N ALA A 296 23.40 -3.10 24.53
CA ALA A 296 22.76 -1.80 24.34
C ALA A 296 23.52 -0.74 25.12
N VAL A 297 23.38 0.53 24.75
CA VAL A 297 23.84 1.64 25.60
C VAL A 297 22.77 1.91 26.65
N LYS A 298 23.14 1.91 27.92
CA LYS A 298 22.21 2.21 29.01
C LYS A 298 21.66 3.63 28.88
N LYS A 299 20.37 3.78 29.17
CA LYS A 299 19.67 5.07 29.11
C LYS A 299 20.18 6.11 30.10
N ASP A 300 20.89 5.69 31.14
CA ASP A 300 21.26 6.52 32.29
C ASP A 300 22.76 6.80 32.42
N SER A 301 23.63 6.13 31.64
CA SER A 301 25.07 6.13 31.95
C SER A 301 26.05 6.07 30.78
N ALA A 302 25.62 6.13 29.51
CA ALA A 302 26.50 6.03 28.33
C ALA A 302 27.45 4.81 28.32
N THR A 303 27.21 3.83 29.19
CA THR A 303 27.94 2.56 29.26
C THR A 303 27.16 1.49 28.51
N THR A 304 27.86 0.48 27.99
CA THR A 304 27.23 -0.67 27.34
C THR A 304 26.77 -1.71 28.36
N VAL A 305 25.72 -2.45 28.01
CA VAL A 305 25.21 -3.58 28.80
C VAL A 305 24.82 -4.72 27.87
N ALA A 306 25.18 -5.95 28.25
CA ALA A 306 24.72 -7.14 27.55
C ALA A 306 23.24 -7.39 27.86
N LEU A 307 22.45 -7.69 26.83
CA LEU A 307 21.03 -8.00 26.95
C LEU A 307 20.84 -9.50 27.18
N THR A 308 20.00 -9.83 28.15
CA THR A 308 19.62 -11.20 28.47
C THR A 308 18.59 -11.69 27.45
N LEU A 309 18.91 -12.67 26.60
CA LEU A 309 18.02 -13.11 25.49
C LEU A 309 16.55 -13.32 25.89
N ALA A 310 16.32 -13.95 27.05
CA ALA A 310 14.99 -14.27 27.56
C ALA A 310 14.19 -13.06 28.06
N SER A 311 14.86 -11.94 28.34
CA SER A 311 14.24 -10.71 28.85
C SER A 311 13.74 -9.79 27.74
N TRP A 312 13.92 -10.16 26.47
CA TRP A 312 13.66 -9.30 25.33
C TRP A 312 12.91 -10.01 24.20
N SER A 313 12.03 -9.27 23.54
CA SER A 313 11.38 -9.64 22.28
C SER A 313 11.89 -8.78 21.13
N TYR A 314 11.70 -9.25 19.90
CA TYR A 314 12.05 -8.52 18.69
C TYR A 314 10.88 -8.41 17.73
N LYS A 315 10.92 -7.40 16.85
CA LYS A 315 9.92 -7.16 15.81
C LYS A 315 10.57 -6.60 14.55
N PHE A 316 10.04 -6.99 13.39
CA PHE A 316 10.38 -6.42 12.09
C PHE A 316 9.19 -5.69 11.50
N VAL A 317 9.43 -4.48 11.00
CA VAL A 317 8.46 -3.72 10.22
C VAL A 317 9.05 -3.50 8.84
N ALA A 318 8.37 -4.02 7.82
CA ALA A 318 8.76 -3.85 6.44
C ALA A 318 7.80 -2.89 5.75
N ARG A 319 8.33 -1.86 5.10
CA ARG A 319 7.54 -0.87 4.35
C ARG A 319 8.08 -0.71 2.95
N ARG A 320 7.19 -0.67 1.97
CA ARG A 320 7.55 -0.28 0.60
C ARG A 320 8.09 1.17 0.59
N ASN A 321 9.10 1.44 -0.24
CA ASN A 321 9.94 2.64 -0.13
C ASN A 321 9.29 4.00 -0.50
N TRP A 322 7.98 4.06 -0.80
CA TRP A 322 7.28 5.29 -1.23
C TRP A 322 5.79 5.26 -0.91
#